data_AF-A0A6B3LC34-F1
#
_entry.id   AF-A0A6B3LC34-F1
#
_cell.length_a   1.000
_cell.length_b   1.000
_cell.length_c   1.000
_cell.angle_alpha   90.00
_cell.angle_beta   90.00
_cell.angle_gamma   90.00
#
_symmetry.space_group_name_H-M   'P 1'
#
loop_
_entity.id
_entity.type
_entity.pdbx_description
1 polymer ?
#
loop_
_entity_poly.entity_id
_entity_poly.type
_entity_poly.pdbx_seq_one_letter_code
_entity_poly.pdbx_strand_id
1 'polypeptide(L)' 'MKTVDVITFFGTKQKVANAVGTTHSAVSQWGEFVPESRVFEFHYLMRTPEWRHSCDE' A
#
# COMPACT_ATOMS: atom_id res chain seq x y z
N MET A 1 -0.71 5.88 -9.88
CA MET A 1 0.48 5.71 -9.00
C MET A 1 1.12 4.37 -9.31
N LYS A 2 2.45 4.27 -9.50
CA LYS A 2 3.09 2.99 -9.81
C LYS A 2 3.11 2.08 -8.58
N THR A 3 2.82 0.81 -8.78
CA THR A 3 2.84 -0.20 -7.71
C THR A 3 4.22 -0.32 -7.08
N VAL A 4 5.29 -0.19 -7.87
CA VAL A 4 6.67 -0.26 -7.38
C VAL A 4 7.02 0.88 -6.42
N ASP A 5 6.54 2.10 -6.68
CA ASP A 5 6.81 3.27 -5.81
C ASP A 5 6.13 3.07 -4.45
N VAL A 6 4.92 2.53 -4.46
CA VAL A 6 4.17 2.17 -3.25
C VAL A 6 4.92 1.10 -2.47
N ILE A 7 5.28 0.00 -3.10
CA ILE A 7 6.02 -1.07 -2.41
C ILE A 7 7.33 -0.54 -1.84
N THR A 8 8.03 0.35 -2.54
CA THR A 8 9.28 0.96 -2.07
C THR A 8 9.05 1.86 -0.85
N PHE A 9 7.98 2.66 -0.84
CA PHE A 9 7.65 3.53 0.29
C PHE A 9 7.26 2.74 1.55
N PHE A 10 6.44 1.69 1.40
CA PHE A 10 5.98 0.86 2.52
C PHE A 10 6.99 -0.25 2.89
N GLY A 11 7.95 -0.54 2.02
CA GLY A 11 9.02 -1.53 2.18
C GLY A 11 8.69 -2.93 1.66
N THR A 12 7.50 -3.46 1.94
CA THR A 12 7.09 -4.80 1.47
C THR A 12 5.64 -4.83 1.00
N LYS A 13 5.32 -5.78 0.11
CA LYS A 13 3.93 -6.02 -0.33
C LYS A 13 3.00 -6.36 0.83
N GLN A 14 3.50 -7.03 1.87
CA GLN A 14 2.73 -7.32 3.08
C GLN A 14 2.39 -6.04 3.85
N LYS A 15 3.34 -5.12 4.00
CA LYS A 15 3.08 -3.82 4.64
C LYS A 15 2.11 -2.97 3.84
N VAL A 16 2.22 -2.98 2.51
CA VAL A 16 1.23 -2.36 1.62
C VAL A 16 -0.15 -2.96 1.86
N ALA A 17 -0.24 -4.29 1.95
CA ALA A 17 -1.50 -4.98 2.15
C ALA A 17 -2.16 -4.60 3.48
N ASN A 18 -1.38 -4.62 4.57
CA ASN A 18 -1.85 -4.24 5.90
C ASN A 18 -2.30 -2.77 5.95
N ALA A 19 -1.57 -1.87 5.28
CA ALA A 19 -1.87 -0.43 5.31
C ALA A 19 -3.23 -0.06 4.69
N VAL A 20 -3.70 -0.84 3.71
CA VAL A 20 -5.00 -0.60 3.03
C VAL A 20 -6.03 -1.71 3.30
N GLY A 21 -5.79 -2.56 4.32
CA GLY A 21 -6.69 -3.65 4.69
C GLY A 21 -6.98 -4.63 3.54
N THR A 22 -5.95 -5.04 2.80
CA THR A 22 -6.06 -6.03 1.72
C THR A 22 -5.12 -7.22 1.95
N THR A 23 -5.05 -8.14 0.98
CA THR A 23 -4.20 -9.32 1.06
C THR A 23 -2.91 -9.14 0.26
N HIS A 24 -1.84 -9.82 0.68
CA HIS A 24 -0.58 -9.85 -0.07
C HIS A 24 -0.77 -10.33 -1.53
N SER A 25 -1.67 -11.28 -1.74
CA SER A 25 -2.02 -11.78 -3.08
C SER A 25 -2.65 -10.71 -3.95
N ALA A 26 -3.56 -9.90 -3.39
CA ALA A 26 -4.15 -8.78 -4.13
C ALA A 26 -3.09 -7.75 -4.56
N VAL A 27 -2.18 -7.38 -3.66
CA VAL A 27 -1.06 -6.46 -3.99
C VAL A 27 -0.18 -7.03 -5.11
N SER A 28 0.03 -8.34 -5.12
CA SER A 28 0.81 -9.01 -6.17
C SER A 28 0.13 -9.02 -7.54
N GLN A 29 -1.19 -8.80 -7.60
CA GLN A 29 -1.99 -8.81 -8.84
C GLN A 29 -2.18 -7.43 -9.46
N TRP A 30 -1.81 -6.32 -8.79
CA TRP A 30 -2.06 -4.96 -9.29
C TRP A 30 -1.32 -4.61 -10.59
N GLY A 31 -0.28 -5.35 -10.97
CA GLY A 31 0.50 -5.05 -12.17
C GLY A 31 1.31 -3.76 -12.01
N GLU A 32 1.46 -2.98 -13.09
CA GLU A 32 2.30 -1.77 -13.09
C GLU A 32 1.74 -0.64 -12.21
N PHE A 33 0.42 -0.53 -12.12
CA PHE A 33 -0.27 0.57 -11.44
C PHE A 33 -1.20 0.09 -10.35
N VAL A 34 -1.30 0.87 -9.27
CA VAL A 34 -2.31 0.63 -8.24
C VAL A 34 -3.72 0.84 -8.83
N PRO A 35 -4.71 0.01 -8.48
CA PRO A 35 -6.11 0.21 -8.87
C PRO A 35 -6.61 1.60 -8.49
N GLU A 36 -7.33 2.28 -9.39
CA GLU A 36 -7.81 3.65 -9.16
C GLU A 36 -8.60 3.81 -7.86
N SER A 37 -9.39 2.79 -7.50
CA SER A 37 -10.17 2.77 -6.25
C SER A 37 -9.33 2.92 -4.98
N ARG A 38 -8.05 2.56 -5.01
CA ARG A 38 -7.14 2.62 -3.85
C ARG A 38 -6.11 3.74 -3.93
N VAL A 39 -6.02 4.43 -5.07
CA VAL A 39 -5.04 5.53 -5.26
C VAL A 39 -5.23 6.63 -4.22
N PHE A 40 -6.49 6.93 -3.86
CA PHE A 40 -6.80 7.91 -2.82
C PHE A 40 -6.26 7.50 -1.43
N GLU A 41 -6.43 6.23 -1.03
CA GLU A 41 -5.89 5.71 0.23
C GLU A 41 -4.37 5.88 0.28
N PHE A 42 -3.65 5.51 -0.78
CA PHE A 42 -2.19 5.68 -0.82
C PHE A 42 -1.75 7.14 -0.81
N HIS A 43 -2.46 8.03 -1.48
CA HIS A 43 -2.15 9.46 -1.40
C HIS A 43 -2.33 10.01 0.01
N TYR A 44 -3.35 9.55 0.74
CA TYR A 44 -3.53 9.91 2.15
C TYR A 44 -2.37 9.34 3.00
N LEU A 45 -2.14 8.03 2.94
CA LEU A 45 -1.13 7.33 3.75
C LEU A 45 0.32 7.77 3.48
N MET A 46 0.65 8.17 2.25
CA MET A 46 1.96 8.72 1.92
C MET A 46 2.16 10.13 2.47
N ARG A 47 1.07 10.86 2.74
CA ARG A 47 1.09 12.20 3.33
C ARG A 47 0.99 12.16 4.85
N THR A 48 0.37 11.13 5.42
CA THR A 48 0.19 10.93 6.86
C THR A 48 0.76 9.57 7.29
N PRO A 49 1.98 9.52 7.86
CA PRO A 49 2.66 8.26 8.20
C PRO A 49 2.06 7.50 9.40
N GLU A 50 0.79 7.74 9.72
CA GLU A 50 0.05 7.13 10.84
C GLU A 50 -0.03 5.60 10.69
N TRP A 51 0.06 5.07 9.46
CA TRP A 51 0.03 3.63 9.17
C TRP A 51 1.14 2.81 9.83
N ARG A 52 2.25 3.42 10.25
CA ARG A 52 3.39 2.69 10.83
C ARG A 52 3.04 1.98 12.14
N HIS A 53 2.06 2.46 12.89
CA HIS A 53 1.72 1.87 14.19
C HIS A 53 0.79 0.65 14.09
N SER A 54 0.10 0.47 12.95
CA SER A 54 -0.93 -0.56 12.82
C SER A 54 -0.41 -1.92 12.32
N CYS A 55 0.89 -2.03 12.02
CA CYS A 55 1.50 -3.24 11.45
C CYS A 55 2.41 -4.01 12.44
N ASP A 56 2.60 -3.52 13.66
CA ASP A 56 3.53 -4.07 14.67
C ASP A 56 2.80 -4.82 15.82
N GLU A 57 1.48 -5.02 15.73
CA GLU A 57 0.70 -5.91 16.63
C GLU A 57 0.37 -7.26 15.98
#